data_AF-A0A2J6Q407-F1
#
_entry.id   AF-A0A2J6Q407-F1
#
_cell.length_a   1.000
_cell.length_b   1.000
_cell.length_c   1.000
_cell.angle_alpha   90.00
_cell.angle_beta   90.00
_cell.angle_gamma   90.00
#
_symmetry.space_group_name_H-M   'P 1'
#
loop_
_entity.id
_entity.type
_entity.pdbx_description
1 polymer ?
#
loop_
_entity_poly.entity_id
_entity_poly.type
_entity_poly.pdbx_seq_one_letter_code
_entity_poly.pdbx_strand_id
1 'polypeptide(L)'
;MWHHQSRFSVAVGSVFLLYTLFYLHDWSRSSANAVNNAEDAGPGLLDESMNTSEDDHDMPAKPDASNVAHLTESVPDVTNLSKLCSKTTWTEGLWLHCHSFCGENNTSICGIIIPSATTRDEENLLKTDSKTVCADTFWNMDYLQHAMGGQCPQLEIRMCDDRRGIERVIETPRRSYLDAAHKNTTFRQFVDAAMEANITTGELTTIRKDLFKVIRFNQHLLDLSSSISKSPELQQGAFIGVHLRGESDWPAEFGTVTDQMNLYLEEMEVIRKSAEYPMNTVYISCGDQSAIQTFRDKLSPLGYEVYDKWNLLAKKPEILAQVEALTFDQKGIVEYQNLVQAKF
;
A
#
# COMPACT_ATOMS: atom_id res chain seq x y z
N MET A 1 14.23 39.13 -20.53
CA MET A 1 14.59 38.99 -19.11
C MET A 1 13.33 38.75 -18.29
N TRP A 2 12.73 37.57 -18.44
CA TRP A 2 11.53 37.14 -17.69
C TRP A 2 11.71 35.64 -17.44
N HIS A 3 11.78 35.25 -16.17
CA HIS A 3 11.81 33.83 -15.78
C HIS A 3 10.37 33.35 -15.60
N HIS A 4 10.02 32.27 -16.29
CA HIS A 4 8.94 31.38 -15.84
C HIS A 4 9.48 29.96 -15.80
N GLN A 5 9.77 29.46 -14.60
CA GLN A 5 9.81 28.03 -14.34
C GLN A 5 8.38 27.56 -14.15
N SER A 6 7.89 26.71 -15.05
CA SER A 6 6.64 25.96 -14.89
C SER A 6 6.97 24.48 -14.92
N ARG A 7 7.32 23.92 -13.76
CA ARG A 7 7.38 22.46 -13.57
C ARG A 7 5.94 21.95 -13.43
N PHE A 8 5.31 21.63 -14.55
CA PHE A 8 4.19 20.70 -14.54
C PHE A 8 4.78 19.30 -14.30
N SER A 9 4.38 18.67 -13.19
CA SER A 9 4.79 17.31 -12.86
C SER A 9 3.54 16.44 -12.95
N VAL A 10 3.48 15.58 -13.97
CA VAL A 10 2.40 14.59 -14.14
C VAL A 10 2.64 13.41 -13.18
N ALA A 11 2.70 13.73 -11.88
CA ALA A 11 2.91 12.78 -10.78
C ALA A 11 1.59 12.40 -10.08
N VAL A 12 0.46 12.55 -10.78
CA VAL A 12 -0.89 12.35 -10.20
C VAL A 12 -1.21 10.87 -9.99
N GLY A 13 -0.72 9.98 -10.87
CA GLY A 13 -0.90 8.52 -10.74
C GLY A 13 -0.04 7.89 -9.64
N SER A 14 1.25 8.19 -9.59
CA SER A 14 2.20 7.56 -8.66
C SER A 14 1.98 7.97 -7.19
N VAL A 15 1.46 9.18 -6.95
CA VAL A 15 0.99 9.59 -5.62
C VAL A 15 -0.30 8.85 -5.25
N PHE A 16 -1.17 8.53 -6.21
CA PHE A 16 -2.41 7.79 -5.96
C PHE A 16 -2.13 6.38 -5.41
N LEU A 17 -1.15 5.65 -5.95
CA LEU A 17 -0.84 4.28 -5.52
C LEU A 17 -0.32 4.19 -4.06
N LEU A 18 0.55 5.11 -3.66
CA LEU A 18 0.99 5.24 -2.27
C LEU A 18 -0.16 5.65 -1.33
N TYR A 19 -1.14 6.40 -1.82
CA TYR A 19 -2.31 6.80 -1.04
C TYR A 19 -3.41 5.72 -1.01
N THR A 20 -3.56 4.85 -2.01
CA THR A 20 -4.56 3.75 -1.97
C THR A 20 -4.08 2.57 -1.13
N LEU A 21 -2.80 2.20 -1.17
CA LEU A 21 -2.26 1.11 -0.33
C LEU A 21 -2.29 1.42 1.18
N PHE A 22 -2.46 2.69 1.58
CA PHE A 22 -2.65 3.10 2.98
C PHE A 22 -4.12 3.17 3.44
N TYR A 23 -5.10 2.87 2.58
CA TYR A 23 -6.54 2.93 2.91
C TYR A 23 -7.28 1.68 2.39
N LEU A 24 -7.06 0.55 3.07
CA LEU A 24 -7.65 -0.74 2.77
C LEU A 24 -8.41 -1.29 4.00
N HIS A 25 -9.60 -0.75 4.29
CA HIS A 25 -10.54 -1.34 5.27
C HIS A 25 -12.01 -0.92 5.06
N ASP A 26 -12.31 -0.09 4.05
CA ASP A 26 -13.39 0.91 4.18
C ASP A 26 -14.73 0.60 3.47
N TRP A 27 -15.03 -0.65 3.12
CA TRP A 27 -16.35 -1.02 2.55
C TRP A 27 -17.21 -1.87 3.52
N SER A 28 -16.90 -3.15 3.70
CA SER A 28 -17.65 -4.22 4.40
C SER A 28 -18.75 -3.81 5.39
N ARG A 29 -18.44 -3.11 6.49
CA ARG A 29 -19.40 -2.96 7.61
C ARG A 29 -20.61 -2.03 7.37
N SER A 30 -20.63 -1.23 6.29
CA SER A 30 -21.77 -0.32 6.04
C SER A 30 -22.91 -0.98 5.27
N SER A 31 -22.63 -2.06 4.54
CA SER A 31 -23.60 -2.72 3.65
C SER A 31 -24.62 -3.57 4.43
N ALA A 32 -24.21 -4.16 5.55
CA ALA A 32 -25.05 -5.07 6.35
C ALA A 32 -26.27 -4.40 7.02
N ASN A 33 -26.20 -3.10 7.33
CA ASN A 33 -27.31 -2.37 7.97
C ASN A 33 -28.25 -1.68 6.98
N ALA A 34 -27.95 -1.70 5.67
CA ALA A 34 -28.78 -1.07 4.63
C ALA A 34 -29.79 -2.03 3.99
N VAL A 35 -29.67 -3.35 4.22
CA VAL A 35 -30.50 -4.39 3.56
C VAL A 35 -31.68 -4.86 4.43
N ASN A 36 -31.64 -4.66 5.75
CA ASN A 36 -32.66 -5.18 6.68
C ASN A 36 -33.94 -4.32 6.82
N ASN A 37 -34.31 -3.54 5.79
CA ASN A 37 -35.53 -2.72 5.78
C ASN A 37 -36.26 -2.82 4.42
N ALA A 38 -36.53 -4.05 3.97
CA ALA A 38 -37.54 -4.31 2.95
C ALA A 38 -38.16 -5.72 3.14
N GLU A 39 -39.50 -5.74 3.17
CA GLU A 39 -40.39 -6.87 2.84
C GLU A 39 -40.44 -8.08 3.81
N ASP A 40 -41.40 -7.97 4.72
CA ASP A 40 -42.05 -9.06 5.43
C ASP A 40 -43.30 -9.50 4.63
N ALA A 41 -43.37 -10.76 4.16
CA ALA A 41 -44.59 -11.62 4.10
C ALA A 41 -44.49 -12.80 3.11
N GLY A 42 -44.61 -14.04 3.62
CA GLY A 42 -45.20 -15.16 2.86
C GLY A 42 -44.38 -16.46 2.81
N PRO A 43 -44.91 -17.62 3.27
CA PRO A 43 -44.08 -18.79 3.56
C PRO A 43 -44.11 -19.90 2.48
N GLY A 44 -43.01 -20.64 2.39
CA GLY A 44 -42.92 -21.90 1.64
C GLY A 44 -41.85 -22.82 2.24
N LEU A 45 -42.26 -24.01 2.68
CA LEU A 45 -41.34 -25.04 3.18
C LEU A 45 -40.42 -25.54 2.04
N LEU A 46 -39.17 -25.87 2.35
CA LEU A 46 -38.79 -27.28 2.51
C LEU A 46 -37.46 -27.43 3.29
N ASP A 47 -37.35 -28.60 3.90
CA ASP A 47 -36.28 -29.08 4.76
C ASP A 47 -35.23 -29.80 3.91
N GLU A 48 -33.95 -29.46 4.06
CA GLU A 48 -32.85 -30.39 3.74
C GLU A 48 -31.59 -30.00 4.53
N SER A 49 -31.29 -30.78 5.56
CA SER A 49 -30.12 -30.61 6.42
C SER A 49 -28.85 -31.15 5.77
N MET A 50 -27.96 -30.25 5.31
CA MET A 50 -26.60 -30.63 4.90
C MET A 50 -25.60 -30.42 6.04
N ASN A 51 -25.12 -31.55 6.56
CA ASN A 51 -24.08 -31.67 7.57
C ASN A 51 -22.70 -31.51 6.90
N THR A 52 -21.92 -30.50 7.29
CA THR A 52 -20.51 -30.36 6.87
C THR A 52 -19.62 -30.33 8.11
N SER A 53 -18.74 -31.32 8.21
CA SER A 53 -17.76 -31.47 9.27
C SER A 53 -16.74 -30.33 9.28
N GLU A 54 -16.33 -29.93 10.49
CA GLU A 54 -15.16 -29.08 10.71
C GLU A 54 -13.89 -29.90 10.43
N ASP A 55 -13.21 -29.63 9.31
CA ASP A 55 -11.87 -30.14 9.04
C ASP A 55 -10.82 -29.13 9.55
N ASP A 56 -10.23 -29.43 10.71
CA ASP A 56 -9.09 -28.71 11.27
C ASP A 56 -7.85 -28.87 10.37
N HIS A 57 -7.64 -27.92 9.47
CA HIS A 57 -6.39 -27.83 8.72
C HIS A 57 -5.30 -27.14 9.56
N ASP A 58 -4.34 -27.96 10.04
CA ASP A 58 -3.07 -27.53 10.64
C ASP A 58 -2.46 -26.34 9.89
N MET A 59 -2.31 -25.20 10.59
CA MET A 59 -1.51 -24.09 10.07
C MET A 59 -0.03 -24.50 10.05
N PRO A 60 0.71 -24.27 8.95
CA PRO A 60 2.11 -24.65 8.89
C PRO A 60 2.93 -23.90 9.95
N ALA A 61 3.80 -24.64 10.64
CA ALA A 61 4.63 -24.10 11.70
C ALA A 61 5.50 -22.92 11.20
N LYS A 62 5.59 -21.88 12.02
CA LYS A 62 6.39 -20.68 11.75
C LYS A 62 7.85 -21.08 11.49
N PRO A 63 8.48 -20.64 10.38
CA PRO A 63 9.87 -21.02 10.08
C PRO A 63 10.82 -20.51 11.18
N ASP A 64 11.81 -21.34 11.51
CA ASP A 64 12.74 -21.09 12.60
C ASP A 64 13.61 -19.83 12.35
N ALA A 65 13.65 -18.92 13.32
CA ALA A 65 14.25 -17.59 13.19
C ALA A 65 15.80 -17.58 13.27
N SER A 66 16.43 -18.74 13.14
CA SER A 66 17.82 -18.99 13.51
C SER A 66 18.88 -18.61 12.44
N ASN A 67 18.48 -18.04 11.31
CA ASN A 67 19.40 -17.71 10.18
C ASN A 67 19.21 -16.29 9.58
N VAL A 68 18.92 -15.28 10.40
CA VAL A 68 18.94 -13.86 9.97
C VAL A 68 20.38 -13.33 9.91
N ALA A 69 21.15 -13.85 8.96
CA ALA A 69 22.53 -13.43 8.68
C ALA A 69 22.63 -12.64 7.36
N HIS A 70 21.79 -11.62 7.18
CA HIS A 70 22.00 -10.64 6.11
C HIS A 70 21.40 -9.26 6.42
N LEU A 71 22.07 -8.22 5.92
CA LEU A 71 21.67 -6.80 5.95
C LEU A 71 21.72 -6.12 7.33
N THR A 72 22.95 -5.81 7.78
CA THR A 72 23.21 -4.65 8.64
C THR A 72 23.02 -3.35 7.85
N GLU A 73 21.82 -3.09 7.34
CA GLU A 73 21.46 -1.76 6.87
C GLU A 73 21.35 -0.82 8.08
N SER A 74 21.90 0.38 7.95
CA SER A 74 21.74 1.40 8.98
C SER A 74 20.27 1.79 9.10
N VAL A 75 19.65 1.49 10.24
CA VAL A 75 18.34 2.04 10.61
C VAL A 75 18.41 3.57 10.44
N PRO A 76 17.45 4.21 9.74
CA PRO A 76 17.44 5.65 9.54
C PRO A 76 17.57 6.41 10.86
N ASP A 77 18.22 7.58 10.84
CA ASP A 77 18.21 8.47 12.01
C ASP A 77 16.77 8.96 12.25
N VAL A 78 16.15 8.38 13.26
CA VAL A 78 14.87 8.76 13.82
C VAL A 78 15.01 9.19 15.29
N THR A 79 16.10 9.92 15.59
CA THR A 79 16.40 10.51 16.91
C THR A 79 15.26 11.30 17.55
N ASN A 80 14.22 11.71 16.81
CA ASN A 80 13.06 12.37 17.42
C ASN A 80 12.19 11.37 18.21
N LEU A 81 12.00 10.14 17.73
CA LEU A 81 11.36 9.06 18.49
C LEU A 81 12.15 8.75 19.77
N SER A 82 13.47 8.58 19.70
CA SER A 82 14.29 8.34 20.92
C SER A 82 14.24 9.51 21.92
N LYS A 83 14.28 10.77 21.43
CA LYS A 83 14.09 11.98 22.25
C LYS A 83 12.69 12.08 22.87
N LEU A 84 11.68 11.53 22.19
CA LEU A 84 10.32 11.46 22.70
C LEU A 84 10.26 10.41 23.82
N CYS A 85 10.69 9.18 23.55
CA CYS A 85 10.58 8.08 24.51
C CYS A 85 11.38 8.29 25.80
N SER A 86 12.50 9.02 25.73
CA SER A 86 13.25 9.45 26.92
C SER A 86 12.58 10.53 27.77
N LYS A 87 11.50 11.16 27.28
CA LYS A 87 10.76 12.26 27.93
C LYS A 87 9.32 11.93 28.27
N THR A 88 8.71 11.00 27.54
CA THR A 88 7.33 10.56 27.76
C THR A 88 7.26 9.59 28.95
N THR A 89 6.35 9.84 29.90
CA THR A 89 6.07 8.95 31.02
C THR A 89 4.97 7.97 30.64
N TRP A 90 5.31 6.78 30.14
CA TRP A 90 4.41 5.77 29.56
C TRP A 90 3.28 5.33 30.52
N THR A 91 2.02 5.34 30.05
CA THR A 91 0.85 4.89 30.84
C THR A 91 0.48 3.46 30.46
N GLU A 92 0.58 2.55 31.44
CA GLU A 92 0.24 1.14 31.28
C GLU A 92 -1.20 0.95 30.76
N GLY A 93 -1.36 0.04 29.79
CA GLY A 93 -2.67 -0.32 29.22
C GLY A 93 -3.25 0.67 28.19
N LEU A 94 -2.64 1.83 27.94
CA LEU A 94 -3.11 2.75 26.89
C LEU A 94 -2.48 2.42 25.52
N TRP A 95 -3.29 2.23 24.48
CA TRP A 95 -2.81 1.82 23.15
C TRP A 95 -3.29 2.72 22.03
N LEU A 96 -2.40 3.02 21.08
CA LEU A 96 -2.74 3.74 19.85
C LEU A 96 -3.00 2.75 18.73
N HIS A 97 -4.25 2.62 18.33
CA HIS A 97 -4.58 2.08 17.01
C HIS A 97 -4.25 3.12 15.94
N CYS A 98 -3.65 2.74 14.80
CA CYS A 98 -3.35 3.70 13.72
C CYS A 98 -4.60 4.28 13.02
N HIS A 99 -5.78 3.99 13.58
CA HIS A 99 -7.08 4.61 13.38
C HIS A 99 -7.48 5.31 14.70
N SER A 100 -6.96 6.52 14.93
CA SER A 100 -6.90 7.23 16.23
C SER A 100 -8.07 8.16 16.65
N PHE A 101 -8.49 8.03 17.91
CA PHE A 101 -8.94 9.13 18.80
C PHE A 101 -8.18 9.01 20.15
N CYS A 102 -8.04 10.09 20.94
CA CYS A 102 -7.55 10.13 22.35
C CYS A 102 -7.69 11.59 22.90
N GLY A 103 -7.64 11.90 24.21
CA GLY A 103 -7.39 11.07 25.41
C GLY A 103 -6.99 11.89 26.67
N GLU A 104 -7.96 12.41 27.43
CA GLU A 104 -7.77 13.36 28.56
C GLU A 104 -7.05 12.78 29.80
N ASN A 105 -6.06 13.52 30.31
CA ASN A 105 -5.31 13.22 31.55
C ASN A 105 -4.82 11.75 31.67
N ASN A 106 -4.53 11.15 30.51
CA ASN A 106 -3.98 9.81 30.27
C ASN A 106 -3.05 9.94 29.05
N THR A 107 -1.89 10.59 29.24
CA THR A 107 -1.23 11.35 28.15
C THR A 107 -0.09 10.62 27.44
N SER A 108 -0.03 9.29 27.49
CA SER A 108 1.15 8.56 27.02
C SER A 108 0.87 7.10 26.65
N ILE A 109 1.05 6.81 25.37
CA ILE A 109 0.71 5.55 24.71
C ILE A 109 1.72 4.47 25.08
N CYS A 110 1.28 3.31 25.57
CA CYS A 110 2.11 2.13 25.84
C CYS A 110 2.54 1.37 24.58
N GLY A 111 1.74 1.42 23.51
CA GLY A 111 2.06 0.72 22.28
C GLY A 111 1.21 1.09 21.06
N ILE A 112 1.63 0.64 19.88
CA ILE A 112 0.91 0.82 18.61
C ILE A 112 0.23 -0.48 18.20
N ILE A 113 -1.06 -0.42 17.90
CA ILE A 113 -1.78 -1.49 17.20
C ILE A 113 -1.76 -1.16 15.71
N ILE A 114 -1.04 -1.97 14.94
CA ILE A 114 -1.06 -1.94 13.48
C ILE A 114 -2.34 -2.63 13.02
N PRO A 115 -3.22 -1.95 12.25
CA PRO A 115 -4.45 -2.55 11.77
C PRO A 115 -4.18 -3.67 10.76
N SER A 116 -5.17 -4.54 10.61
CA SER A 116 -5.28 -5.38 9.42
C SER A 116 -5.54 -4.51 8.20
N ALA A 117 -5.07 -4.94 7.04
CA ALA A 117 -5.44 -4.37 5.75
C ALA A 117 -6.47 -5.27 5.07
N THR A 118 -7.25 -4.75 4.13
CA THR A 118 -8.04 -5.56 3.21
C THR A 118 -7.33 -5.74 1.88
N THR A 119 -7.72 -6.77 1.12
CA THR A 119 -7.27 -6.97 -0.26
C THR A 119 -8.41 -6.67 -1.23
N ARG A 120 -8.05 -6.28 -2.45
CA ARG A 120 -8.98 -6.31 -3.57
C ARG A 120 -9.42 -7.74 -3.91
N ASP A 121 -10.57 -7.82 -4.57
CA ASP A 121 -11.07 -9.03 -5.20
C ASP A 121 -10.34 -9.25 -6.53
N GLU A 122 -9.86 -10.46 -6.80
CA GLU A 122 -9.05 -10.78 -7.99
C GLU A 122 -9.88 -10.69 -9.29
N GLU A 123 -11.22 -10.77 -9.22
CA GLU A 123 -12.12 -10.66 -10.39
C GLU A 123 -12.79 -9.27 -10.51
N ASN A 124 -12.74 -8.46 -9.45
CA ASN A 124 -13.35 -7.13 -9.41
C ASN A 124 -12.55 -6.19 -8.50
N LEU A 125 -11.57 -5.51 -9.07
CA LEU A 125 -10.58 -4.71 -8.33
C LEU A 125 -11.17 -3.39 -7.79
N LEU A 126 -12.46 -3.10 -8.02
CA LEU A 126 -13.23 -2.07 -7.30
C LEU A 126 -13.71 -2.55 -5.93
N LYS A 127 -13.89 -3.86 -5.73
CA LYS A 127 -14.21 -4.46 -4.45
C LYS A 127 -12.92 -4.56 -3.62
N THR A 128 -12.70 -3.58 -2.76
CA THR A 128 -11.46 -3.40 -1.98
C THR A 128 -11.43 -4.12 -0.62
N ASP A 129 -12.48 -4.88 -0.26
CA ASP A 129 -12.62 -5.52 1.05
C ASP A 129 -12.68 -7.06 1.00
N SER A 130 -12.28 -7.67 -0.11
CA SER A 130 -12.57 -9.07 -0.40
C SER A 130 -12.05 -10.04 0.64
N LYS A 131 -10.92 -9.72 1.28
CA LYS A 131 -10.32 -10.45 2.40
C LYS A 131 -9.71 -9.44 3.36
N THR A 132 -9.68 -9.76 4.65
CA THR A 132 -8.89 -9.05 5.65
C THR A 132 -7.61 -9.84 5.92
N VAL A 133 -6.47 -9.16 5.91
CA VAL A 133 -5.12 -9.75 6.03
C VAL A 133 -4.26 -8.95 7.02
N CYS A 134 -3.29 -9.63 7.61
CA CYS A 134 -2.27 -8.98 8.43
C CYS A 134 -1.38 -8.04 7.59
N ALA A 135 -0.88 -6.97 8.22
CA ALA A 135 -0.03 -5.97 7.59
C ALA A 135 1.34 -6.52 7.08
N ASP A 136 1.81 -7.64 7.61
CA ASP A 136 3.01 -8.35 7.11
C ASP A 136 2.85 -8.89 5.67
N THR A 137 1.62 -9.05 5.19
CA THR A 137 1.30 -9.35 3.77
C THR A 137 1.90 -8.32 2.80
N PHE A 138 2.03 -7.06 3.24
CA PHE A 138 2.44 -5.92 2.41
C PHE A 138 3.71 -5.23 2.91
N TRP A 139 3.95 -5.22 4.22
CA TRP A 139 5.04 -4.46 4.85
C TRP A 139 6.03 -5.35 5.62
N ASN A 140 7.27 -4.91 5.75
CA ASN A 140 8.29 -5.62 6.54
C ASN A 140 8.11 -5.26 8.03
N MET A 141 7.24 -6.02 8.70
CA MET A 141 6.83 -5.75 10.07
C MET A 141 7.89 -6.14 11.10
N ASP A 142 8.73 -7.13 10.80
CA ASP A 142 9.89 -7.47 11.62
C ASP A 142 10.91 -6.33 11.64
N TYR A 143 11.22 -5.74 10.47
CA TYR A 143 12.04 -4.53 10.39
C TYR A 143 11.39 -3.36 11.13
N LEU A 144 10.07 -3.17 11.01
CA LEU A 144 9.39 -2.10 11.74
C LEU A 144 9.53 -2.26 13.26
N GLN A 145 9.22 -3.45 13.77
CA GLN A 145 9.33 -3.77 15.20
C GLN A 145 10.76 -3.60 15.70
N HIS A 146 11.75 -4.10 14.96
CA HIS A 146 13.17 -3.93 15.29
C HIS A 146 13.59 -2.45 15.29
N ALA A 147 13.27 -1.70 14.24
CA ALA A 147 13.66 -0.30 14.08
C ALA A 147 13.01 0.60 15.14
N MET A 148 11.72 0.41 15.44
CA MET A 148 11.03 1.19 16.48
C MET A 148 11.44 0.78 17.89
N GLY A 149 11.44 -0.53 18.19
CA GLY A 149 11.82 -1.07 19.49
C GLY A 149 13.27 -0.76 19.87
N GLY A 150 14.21 -0.76 18.91
CA GLY A 150 15.60 -0.38 19.14
C GLY A 150 15.80 1.08 19.56
N GLN A 151 14.86 1.97 19.25
CA GLN A 151 14.89 3.39 19.63
C GLN A 151 13.99 3.73 20.81
N CYS A 152 12.96 2.91 21.00
CA CYS A 152 11.91 3.07 21.98
C CYS A 152 11.53 1.70 22.56
N PRO A 153 12.36 1.10 23.44
CA PRO A 153 12.11 -0.26 23.95
C PRO A 153 10.84 -0.39 24.80
N GLN A 154 10.24 0.74 25.17
CA GLN A 154 8.97 0.84 25.91
C GLN A 154 7.74 0.79 24.99
N LEU A 155 7.92 1.00 23.69
CA LEU A 155 6.84 1.01 22.70
C LEU A 155 6.59 -0.40 22.19
N GLU A 156 5.59 -1.07 22.75
CA GLU A 156 5.15 -2.37 22.26
C GLU A 156 4.38 -2.20 20.93
N ILE A 157 4.55 -3.11 19.98
CA ILE A 157 3.85 -3.06 18.68
C ILE A 157 3.06 -4.35 18.50
N ARG A 158 1.75 -4.20 18.28
CA ARG A 158 0.80 -5.28 18.04
C ARG A 158 0.32 -5.27 16.61
N MET A 159 -0.06 -6.45 16.12
CA MET A 159 -0.29 -6.75 14.71
C MET A 159 -1.74 -7.19 14.49
N CYS A 160 -2.26 -6.98 13.28
CA CYS A 160 -3.55 -7.54 12.82
C CYS A 160 -4.73 -7.25 13.77
N ASP A 161 -4.82 -6.00 14.26
CA ASP A 161 -5.84 -5.60 15.24
C ASP A 161 -5.82 -6.42 16.56
N ASP A 162 -4.68 -6.98 16.97
CA ASP A 162 -4.59 -7.72 18.23
C ASP A 162 -4.81 -6.81 19.44
N ARG A 163 -6.05 -6.87 19.93
CA ARG A 163 -6.56 -6.12 21.07
C ARG A 163 -6.69 -6.97 22.34
N ARG A 164 -6.14 -8.19 22.35
CA ARG A 164 -6.27 -9.11 23.49
C ARG A 164 -5.60 -8.53 24.74
N GLY A 165 -6.34 -8.47 25.84
CA GLY A 165 -5.87 -7.87 27.10
C GLY A 165 -5.72 -6.34 27.06
N ILE A 166 -6.22 -5.64 26.04
CA ILE A 166 -6.26 -4.17 26.02
C ILE A 166 -7.61 -3.72 26.58
N GLU A 167 -7.63 -3.17 27.78
CA GLU A 167 -8.86 -2.71 28.45
C GLU A 167 -9.48 -1.48 27.77
N ARG A 168 -8.66 -0.66 27.10
CA ARG A 168 -9.09 0.58 26.45
C ARG A 168 -8.42 0.78 25.10
N VAL A 169 -9.19 0.56 24.03
CA VAL A 169 -8.86 0.98 22.66
C VAL A 169 -9.69 2.22 22.34
N ILE A 170 -9.15 3.17 21.57
CA ILE A 170 -9.85 4.39 21.18
C ILE A 170 -9.76 4.56 19.65
N GLU A 171 -10.92 4.63 19.00
CA GLU A 171 -11.15 4.43 17.56
C GLU A 171 -11.35 5.77 16.82
N THR A 172 -10.71 6.03 15.65
CA THR A 172 -11.05 7.18 14.75
C THR A 172 -12.53 7.20 14.37
N PRO A 173 -13.08 8.35 13.91
CA PRO A 173 -14.24 8.30 13.04
C PRO A 173 -13.81 7.70 11.69
N ARG A 174 -14.55 6.70 11.21
CA ARG A 174 -14.30 6.08 9.91
C ARG A 174 -14.37 7.14 8.80
N ARG A 175 -13.37 7.17 7.90
CA ARG A 175 -13.34 8.05 6.71
C ARG A 175 -13.55 7.19 5.48
N SER A 176 -14.59 7.47 4.69
CA SER A 176 -14.81 6.80 3.41
C SER A 176 -13.63 7.03 2.47
N TYR A 177 -13.27 6.03 1.67
CA TYR A 177 -12.22 6.19 0.64
C TYR A 177 -12.57 7.30 -0.37
N LEU A 178 -13.87 7.55 -0.59
CA LEU A 178 -14.42 8.62 -1.43
C LEU A 178 -14.43 10.00 -0.76
N ASP A 179 -14.27 10.09 0.55
CA ASP A 179 -14.17 11.40 1.22
C ASP A 179 -12.93 12.14 0.69
N ALA A 180 -12.92 13.46 0.78
CA ALA A 180 -11.74 14.22 0.38
C ALA A 180 -10.48 13.67 1.07
N ALA A 181 -9.47 13.30 0.28
CA ALA A 181 -8.16 12.94 0.82
C ALA A 181 -7.66 14.10 1.67
N HIS A 182 -7.17 13.80 2.87
CA HIS A 182 -6.67 14.85 3.75
C HIS A 182 -5.47 15.56 3.11
N LYS A 183 -5.58 16.87 2.89
CA LYS A 183 -4.57 17.69 2.23
C LYS A 183 -4.06 18.75 3.19
N ASN A 184 -2.75 19.00 3.16
CA ASN A 184 -2.09 20.07 3.91
C ASN A 184 -2.40 19.98 5.43
N THR A 185 -3.29 20.83 5.94
CA THR A 185 -3.71 20.85 7.34
C THR A 185 -4.94 20.00 7.64
N THR A 186 -5.74 19.54 6.67
CA THR A 186 -7.01 18.87 6.98
C THR A 186 -6.84 17.48 7.59
N PHE A 187 -5.66 16.85 7.45
CA PHE A 187 -5.33 15.65 8.23
C PHE A 187 -5.10 16.02 9.69
N ARG A 188 -4.27 17.04 9.90
CA ARG A 188 -4.03 17.60 11.22
C ARG A 188 -5.33 18.07 11.86
N GLN A 189 -6.23 18.76 11.14
CA GLN A 189 -7.52 19.21 11.68
C GLN A 189 -8.52 18.06 11.93
N PHE A 190 -8.46 16.97 11.17
CA PHE A 190 -9.26 15.77 11.48
C PHE A 190 -8.74 15.07 12.74
N VAL A 191 -7.41 14.98 12.87
CA VAL A 191 -6.75 14.48 14.08
C VAL A 191 -6.91 15.44 15.27
N ASP A 192 -6.86 16.74 15.06
CA ASP A 192 -7.02 17.77 16.09
C ASP A 192 -8.49 17.89 16.50
N ALA A 193 -9.47 17.85 15.59
CA ALA A 193 -10.90 17.78 15.94
C ALA A 193 -11.26 16.45 16.60
N ALA A 194 -10.51 15.38 16.32
CA ALA A 194 -10.57 14.16 17.11
C ALA A 194 -9.93 14.35 18.52
N MET A 195 -8.80 15.05 18.60
CA MET A 195 -8.01 15.22 19.82
C MET A 195 -8.31 16.49 20.63
N GLU A 196 -9.28 17.33 20.22
CA GLU A 196 -9.67 18.56 20.92
C GLU A 196 -10.29 18.25 22.30
N ALA A 197 -10.57 16.97 22.57
CA ALA A 197 -10.69 16.39 23.90
C ALA A 197 -9.33 15.88 24.49
N ASN A 198 -8.33 16.77 24.50
CA ASN A 198 -7.19 16.85 25.46
C ASN A 198 -5.88 16.04 25.22
N ILE A 199 -5.12 16.24 24.13
CA ILE A 199 -3.71 15.79 24.02
C ILE A 199 -2.72 16.85 23.48
N THR A 200 -1.47 16.79 23.95
CA THR A 200 -0.29 17.50 23.42
C THR A 200 0.11 17.02 22.01
N THR A 201 -0.32 17.76 20.99
CA THR A 201 -0.19 17.44 19.53
C THR A 201 1.22 17.17 18.97
N GLY A 202 2.29 17.44 19.74
CA GLY A 202 3.68 17.29 19.30
C GLY A 202 4.19 15.84 19.26
N GLU A 203 3.74 14.99 20.18
CA GLU A 203 4.27 13.64 20.38
C GLU A 203 3.81 12.70 19.24
N LEU A 204 2.51 12.68 18.96
CA LEU A 204 1.90 11.93 17.86
C LEU A 204 2.41 12.35 16.48
N THR A 205 2.63 13.66 16.28
CA THR A 205 3.25 14.17 15.04
C THR A 205 4.65 13.57 14.84
N THR A 206 5.38 13.30 15.93
CA THR A 206 6.73 12.72 15.91
C THR A 206 6.69 11.22 15.63
N ILE A 207 5.90 10.45 16.41
CA ILE A 207 5.71 9.01 16.20
C ILE A 207 5.28 8.72 14.76
N ARG A 208 4.27 9.44 14.25
CA ARG A 208 3.77 9.26 12.88
C ARG A 208 4.84 9.57 11.82
N LYS A 209 5.58 10.68 11.96
CA LYS A 209 6.65 11.04 11.01
C LYS A 209 7.78 10.03 10.98
N ASP A 210 8.12 9.47 12.13
CA ASP A 210 9.21 8.52 12.23
C ASP A 210 8.73 7.13 11.77
N LEU A 211 7.49 6.72 12.08
CA LEU A 211 6.81 5.54 11.50
C LEU A 211 6.86 5.53 9.96
N PHE A 212 6.50 6.64 9.29
CA PHE A 212 6.59 6.73 7.82
C PHE A 212 8.01 6.61 7.24
N LYS A 213 9.07 6.78 8.04
CA LYS A 213 10.47 6.55 7.59
C LYS A 213 10.93 5.11 7.80
N VAL A 214 10.26 4.34 8.68
CA VAL A 214 10.63 2.97 9.02
C VAL A 214 9.67 1.91 8.47
N ILE A 215 8.47 2.28 8.03
CA ILE A 215 7.63 1.39 7.20
C ILE A 215 8.38 1.13 5.88
N ARG A 216 8.60 -0.14 5.59
CA ARG A 216 9.10 -0.66 4.31
C ARG A 216 8.12 -1.69 3.78
N PHE A 217 8.07 -1.90 2.47
CA PHE A 217 7.35 -3.04 1.90
C PHE A 217 7.99 -4.37 2.35
N ASN A 218 7.21 -5.45 2.29
CA ASN A 218 7.65 -6.81 2.61
C ASN A 218 8.90 -7.16 1.77
N GLN A 219 9.94 -7.70 2.44
CA GLN A 219 11.25 -7.92 1.81
C GLN A 219 11.17 -8.89 0.62
N HIS A 220 10.35 -9.94 0.71
CA HIS A 220 10.18 -10.91 -0.37
C HIS A 220 9.61 -10.24 -1.64
N LEU A 221 8.63 -9.33 -1.48
CA LEU A 221 8.09 -8.55 -2.61
C LEU A 221 9.15 -7.61 -3.20
N LEU A 222 10.02 -7.03 -2.37
CA LEU A 222 11.14 -6.19 -2.83
C LEU A 222 12.22 -7.03 -3.55
N ASP A 223 12.47 -8.26 -3.13
CA ASP A 223 13.44 -9.16 -3.77
C ASP A 223 12.94 -9.66 -5.14
N LEU A 224 11.64 -9.98 -5.25
CA LEU A 224 10.97 -10.25 -6.53
C LEU A 224 11.02 -9.02 -7.44
N SER A 225 10.74 -7.83 -6.91
CA SER A 225 10.85 -6.56 -7.66
C SER A 225 12.28 -6.31 -8.16
N SER A 226 13.28 -6.52 -7.31
CA SER A 226 14.70 -6.38 -7.67
C SER A 226 15.12 -7.37 -8.76
N SER A 227 14.46 -8.54 -8.84
CA SER A 227 14.69 -9.52 -9.90
C SER A 227 14.16 -9.07 -11.27
N ILE A 228 13.19 -8.15 -11.29
CA ILE A 228 12.74 -7.42 -12.48
C ILE A 228 13.69 -6.25 -12.76
N SER A 229 13.96 -5.37 -11.79
CA SER A 229 14.74 -4.13 -12.03
C SER A 229 16.20 -4.35 -12.41
N LYS A 230 16.79 -5.49 -12.02
CA LYS A 230 18.13 -5.93 -12.44
C LYS A 230 18.19 -6.53 -13.85
N SER A 231 17.09 -6.58 -14.60
CA SER A 231 17.08 -7.09 -15.97
C SER A 231 17.89 -6.16 -16.89
N PRO A 232 18.86 -6.65 -17.69
CA PRO A 232 19.68 -5.82 -18.57
C PRO A 232 18.87 -4.92 -19.51
N GLU A 233 17.70 -5.41 -19.94
CA GLU A 233 16.71 -4.73 -20.76
C GLU A 233 16.25 -3.38 -20.15
N LEU A 234 16.26 -3.24 -18.82
CA LEU A 234 15.90 -1.99 -18.10
C LEU A 234 17.10 -1.04 -17.84
N GLN A 235 18.24 -1.26 -18.50
CA GLN A 235 19.35 -0.30 -18.61
C GLN A 235 19.77 0.40 -17.29
N GLN A 236 19.77 -0.34 -16.17
CA GLN A 236 20.12 0.18 -14.84
C GLN A 236 19.29 1.41 -14.39
N GLY A 237 18.01 1.46 -14.76
CA GLY A 237 17.10 2.58 -14.41
C GLY A 237 16.91 3.60 -15.54
N ALA A 238 17.63 3.50 -16.64
CA ALA A 238 17.49 4.41 -17.80
C ALA A 238 16.30 4.05 -18.71
N PHE A 239 15.10 3.92 -18.12
CA PHE A 239 13.83 3.64 -18.81
C PHE A 239 12.71 4.59 -18.34
N ILE A 240 11.61 4.62 -19.10
CA ILE A 240 10.36 5.34 -18.76
C ILE A 240 9.41 4.36 -18.06
N GLY A 241 8.89 4.71 -16.90
CA GLY A 241 7.94 3.90 -16.13
C GLY A 241 6.49 4.27 -16.43
N VAL A 242 5.69 3.32 -16.88
CA VAL A 242 4.26 3.52 -17.17
C VAL A 242 3.40 2.68 -16.23
N HIS A 243 2.50 3.32 -15.49
CA HIS A 243 1.43 2.64 -14.76
C HIS A 243 0.14 2.75 -15.58
N LEU A 244 -0.18 1.72 -16.36
CA LEU A 244 -1.41 1.67 -17.14
C LEU A 244 -2.47 0.90 -16.37
N ARG A 245 -3.65 1.50 -16.22
CA ARG A 245 -4.82 0.82 -15.67
C ARG A 245 -5.69 0.35 -16.83
N GLY A 246 -5.52 -0.91 -17.21
CA GLY A 246 -6.02 -1.52 -18.44
C GLY A 246 -7.16 -2.52 -18.26
N GLU A 247 -7.46 -2.88 -17.01
CA GLU A 247 -8.40 -3.93 -16.62
C GLU A 247 -9.87 -3.52 -16.84
N SER A 248 -10.73 -4.51 -17.14
CA SER A 248 -12.14 -4.28 -17.53
C SER A 248 -13.03 -3.69 -16.44
N ASP A 249 -12.59 -3.73 -15.18
CA ASP A 249 -13.26 -3.14 -14.02
C ASP A 249 -12.90 -1.65 -13.81
N TRP A 250 -12.05 -1.07 -14.66
CA TRP A 250 -11.65 0.32 -14.51
C TRP A 250 -12.80 1.29 -14.85
N PRO A 251 -13.21 2.20 -13.95
CA PRO A 251 -14.38 3.04 -14.17
C PRO A 251 -14.09 4.13 -15.20
N ALA A 252 -14.99 4.25 -16.20
CA ALA A 252 -14.80 5.13 -17.35
C ALA A 252 -14.73 6.63 -16.98
N GLU A 253 -15.29 7.03 -15.83
CA GLU A 253 -15.19 8.39 -15.30
C GLU A 253 -13.76 8.82 -14.93
N PHE A 254 -12.83 7.87 -14.76
CA PHE A 254 -11.40 8.15 -14.58
C PHE A 254 -10.60 8.13 -15.89
N GLY A 255 -11.28 8.05 -17.04
CA GLY A 255 -10.69 7.99 -18.38
C GLY A 255 -10.44 6.56 -18.85
N THR A 256 -10.65 6.31 -20.14
CA THR A 256 -10.50 4.97 -20.72
C THR A 256 -9.03 4.56 -20.82
N VAL A 257 -8.80 3.26 -21.04
CA VAL A 257 -7.46 2.72 -21.33
C VAL A 257 -6.81 3.45 -22.53
N THR A 258 -7.59 3.76 -23.56
CA THR A 258 -7.13 4.51 -24.74
C THR A 258 -6.72 5.94 -24.39
N ASP A 259 -7.47 6.62 -23.52
CA ASP A 259 -7.15 7.98 -23.08
C ASP A 259 -5.84 8.01 -22.29
N GLN A 260 -5.64 7.06 -21.37
CA GLN A 260 -4.38 6.89 -20.65
C GLN A 260 -3.20 6.64 -21.60
N MET A 261 -3.35 5.73 -22.57
CA MET A 261 -2.30 5.47 -23.58
C MET A 261 -1.94 6.72 -24.39
N ASN A 262 -2.94 7.52 -24.79
CA ASN A 262 -2.71 8.74 -25.56
C ASN A 262 -1.98 9.80 -24.72
N LEU A 263 -2.35 9.98 -23.44
CA LEU A 263 -1.64 10.86 -22.51
C LEU A 263 -0.18 10.43 -22.30
N TYR A 264 0.09 9.12 -22.17
CA TYR A 264 1.47 8.63 -22.07
C TYR A 264 2.27 8.82 -23.36
N LEU A 265 1.65 8.69 -24.54
CA LEU A 265 2.30 9.00 -25.83
C LEU A 265 2.67 10.48 -25.94
N GLU A 266 1.80 11.38 -25.48
CA GLU A 266 2.08 12.83 -25.44
C GLU A 266 3.23 13.17 -24.49
N GLU A 267 3.27 12.58 -23.28
CA GLU A 267 4.36 12.80 -22.32
C GLU A 267 5.68 12.19 -22.80
N MET A 268 5.67 11.00 -23.43
CA MET A 268 6.85 10.41 -24.06
C MET A 268 7.42 11.31 -25.17
N GLU A 269 6.58 12.01 -25.92
CA GLU A 269 7.01 13.03 -26.88
C GLU A 269 7.61 14.29 -26.22
N VAL A 270 7.29 14.59 -24.96
CA VAL A 270 7.93 15.66 -24.17
C VAL A 270 9.28 15.16 -23.62
N ILE A 271 9.33 13.95 -23.08
CA ILE A 271 10.56 13.29 -22.61
C ILE A 271 11.58 13.20 -23.75
N ARG A 272 11.19 12.69 -24.93
CA ARG A 272 12.07 12.55 -26.10
C ARG A 272 12.69 13.86 -26.59
N LYS A 273 12.02 15.00 -26.38
CA LYS A 273 12.50 16.34 -26.75
C LYS A 273 13.37 17.00 -25.69
N SER A 274 13.37 16.49 -24.46
CA SER A 274 14.04 17.08 -23.29
C SER A 274 15.14 16.22 -22.69
N ALA A 275 15.16 14.92 -22.97
CA ALA A 275 16.21 14.00 -22.54
C ALA A 275 17.54 14.29 -23.25
N GLU A 276 18.64 14.22 -22.50
CA GLU A 276 20.01 14.43 -23.01
C GLU A 276 20.52 13.27 -23.89
N TYR A 277 19.83 12.13 -23.85
CA TYR A 277 20.15 10.90 -24.57
C TYR A 277 18.85 10.21 -25.05
N PRO A 278 18.88 9.41 -26.13
CA PRO A 278 17.71 8.66 -26.59
C PRO A 278 17.19 7.72 -25.51
N MET A 279 15.92 7.87 -25.14
CA MET A 279 15.23 7.02 -24.18
C MET A 279 14.08 6.29 -24.86
N ASN A 280 14.37 5.06 -25.30
CA ASN A 280 13.46 4.24 -26.08
C ASN A 280 12.90 3.05 -25.28
N THR A 281 13.45 2.74 -24.11
CA THR A 281 13.00 1.64 -23.25
C THR A 281 11.86 2.11 -22.33
N VAL A 282 10.76 1.36 -22.34
CA VAL A 282 9.59 1.57 -21.49
C VAL A 282 9.35 0.31 -20.65
N TYR A 283 9.16 0.48 -19.34
CA TYR A 283 8.59 -0.55 -18.47
C TYR A 283 7.11 -0.24 -18.23
N ILE A 284 6.22 -1.20 -18.49
CA ILE A 284 4.78 -1.07 -18.22
C ILE A 284 4.33 -1.98 -17.07
N SER A 285 3.76 -1.36 -16.05
CA SER A 285 2.98 -1.99 -14.98
C SER A 285 1.51 -1.96 -15.36
N CYS A 286 0.92 -3.13 -15.56
CA CYS A 286 -0.51 -3.33 -15.86
C CYS A 286 -0.90 -4.79 -15.56
N GLY A 287 -2.13 -5.03 -15.11
CA GLY A 287 -2.69 -6.37 -14.93
C GLY A 287 -3.20 -7.01 -16.23
N ASP A 288 -3.54 -6.21 -17.25
CA ASP A 288 -4.12 -6.70 -18.50
C ASP A 288 -3.08 -6.82 -19.63
N GLN A 289 -2.88 -8.06 -20.12
CA GLN A 289 -1.93 -8.36 -21.21
C GLN A 289 -2.36 -7.81 -22.58
N SER A 290 -3.66 -7.68 -22.84
CA SER A 290 -4.19 -7.15 -24.10
C SER A 290 -3.98 -5.64 -24.20
N ALA A 291 -4.16 -4.92 -23.08
CA ALA A 291 -3.83 -3.52 -22.93
C ALA A 291 -2.32 -3.28 -23.09
N ILE A 292 -1.47 -4.12 -22.48
CA ILE A 292 -0.01 -4.07 -22.68
C ILE A 292 0.34 -4.25 -24.16
N GLN A 293 -0.22 -5.26 -24.84
CA GLN A 293 0.08 -5.48 -26.25
C GLN A 293 -0.40 -4.31 -27.12
N THR A 294 -1.58 -3.77 -26.86
CA THR A 294 -2.09 -2.57 -27.55
C THR A 294 -1.18 -1.36 -27.35
N PHE A 295 -0.59 -1.18 -26.17
CA PHE A 295 0.38 -0.11 -25.90
C PHE A 295 1.70 -0.34 -26.65
N ARG A 296 2.20 -1.58 -26.66
CA ARG A 296 3.39 -2.01 -27.41
C ARG A 296 3.22 -1.76 -28.92
N ASP A 297 2.06 -2.08 -29.48
CA ASP A 297 1.75 -1.87 -30.90
C ASP A 297 1.68 -0.38 -31.28
N LYS A 298 1.23 0.48 -30.37
CA LYS A 298 1.25 1.96 -30.55
C LYS A 298 2.67 2.52 -30.51
N LEU A 299 3.54 1.96 -29.66
CA LEU A 299 4.88 2.48 -29.37
C LEU A 299 5.98 1.95 -30.30
N SER A 300 5.85 0.72 -30.79
CA SER A 300 6.83 0.09 -31.69
C SER A 300 7.13 0.89 -32.97
N PRO A 301 6.14 1.45 -33.71
CA PRO A 301 6.39 2.31 -34.88
C PRO A 301 7.14 3.61 -34.57
N LEU A 302 7.15 4.05 -33.30
CA LEU A 302 7.87 5.24 -32.83
C LEU A 302 9.31 4.90 -32.37
N GLY A 303 9.70 3.63 -32.42
CA GLY A 303 11.04 3.15 -32.06
C GLY A 303 11.23 2.84 -30.57
N TYR A 304 10.14 2.72 -29.79
CA TYR A 304 10.21 2.32 -28.38
C TYR A 304 10.11 0.79 -28.21
N GLU A 305 10.82 0.28 -27.21
CA GLU A 305 10.75 -1.11 -26.75
C GLU A 305 9.97 -1.17 -25.43
N VAL A 306 8.87 -1.93 -25.40
CA VAL A 306 7.95 -2.00 -24.25
C VAL A 306 8.08 -3.36 -23.55
N TYR A 307 8.62 -3.32 -22.35
CA TYR A 307 8.84 -4.47 -21.47
C TYR A 307 7.82 -4.51 -20.34
N ASP A 308 7.36 -5.71 -20.02
CA ASP A 308 6.51 -6.01 -18.87
C ASP A 308 7.15 -7.11 -17.99
N LYS A 309 6.59 -7.37 -16.81
CA LYS A 309 7.06 -8.40 -15.87
C LYS A 309 7.18 -9.80 -16.50
N TRP A 310 6.26 -10.19 -17.40
CA TRP A 310 6.30 -11.51 -18.06
C TRP A 310 7.44 -11.61 -19.06
N ASN A 311 7.68 -10.56 -19.86
CA ASN A 311 8.80 -10.51 -20.80
C ASN A 311 10.15 -10.58 -20.08
N LEU A 312 10.32 -9.81 -19.01
CA LEU A 312 11.58 -9.72 -18.27
C LEU A 312 11.88 -10.98 -17.45
N LEU A 313 10.84 -11.64 -16.91
CA LEU A 313 10.97 -12.87 -16.14
C LEU A 313 10.83 -14.15 -16.97
N ALA A 314 10.61 -14.08 -18.29
CA ALA A 314 10.47 -15.26 -19.17
C ALA A 314 11.68 -16.22 -19.10
N LYS A 315 12.89 -15.70 -18.81
CA LYS A 315 14.12 -16.49 -18.62
C LYS A 315 14.35 -16.95 -17.17
N LYS A 316 13.43 -16.62 -16.25
CA LYS A 316 13.46 -16.90 -14.81
C LYS A 316 12.10 -17.50 -14.35
N PRO A 317 11.72 -18.69 -14.85
CA PRO A 317 10.36 -19.21 -14.69
C PRO A 317 9.93 -19.45 -13.23
N GLU A 318 10.87 -19.71 -12.31
CA GLU A 318 10.57 -19.86 -10.88
C GLU A 318 10.24 -18.51 -10.20
N ILE A 319 10.93 -17.42 -10.57
CA ILE A 319 10.58 -16.06 -10.13
C ILE A 319 9.25 -15.63 -10.75
N LEU A 320 9.03 -15.94 -12.04
CA LEU A 320 7.75 -15.64 -12.69
C LEU A 320 6.59 -16.36 -11.99
N ALA A 321 6.73 -17.66 -11.68
CA ALA A 321 5.72 -18.41 -10.96
C ALA A 321 5.42 -17.84 -9.56
N GLN A 322 6.44 -17.37 -8.83
CA GLN A 322 6.24 -16.65 -7.56
C GLN A 322 5.44 -15.36 -7.77
N VAL A 323 5.83 -14.52 -8.73
CA VAL A 323 5.12 -13.27 -9.04
C VAL A 323 3.68 -13.53 -9.50
N GLU A 324 3.41 -14.61 -10.24
CA GLU A 324 2.06 -14.98 -10.68
C GLU A 324 1.19 -15.52 -9.54
N ALA A 325 1.78 -16.19 -8.53
CA ALA A 325 1.09 -16.69 -7.34
C ALA A 325 0.70 -15.61 -6.32
N LEU A 326 1.27 -14.41 -6.41
CA LEU A 326 0.91 -13.26 -5.56
C LEU A 326 -0.53 -12.77 -5.81
N THR A 327 -1.17 -12.14 -4.82
CA THR A 327 -2.43 -11.41 -5.01
C THR A 327 -2.23 -10.17 -5.87
N PHE A 328 -3.32 -9.60 -6.41
CA PHE A 328 -3.24 -8.36 -7.19
C PHE A 328 -2.50 -7.23 -6.45
N ASP A 329 -2.79 -7.02 -5.17
CA ASP A 329 -2.16 -5.96 -4.37
C ASP A 329 -0.67 -6.19 -4.14
N GLN A 330 -0.25 -7.45 -3.94
CA GLN A 330 1.16 -7.81 -3.80
C GLN A 330 1.92 -7.66 -5.13
N LYS A 331 1.30 -8.02 -6.26
CA LYS A 331 1.83 -7.72 -7.62
C LYS A 331 2.02 -6.22 -7.80
N GLY A 332 1.05 -5.41 -7.36
CA GLY A 332 1.13 -3.95 -7.34
C GLY A 332 2.37 -3.42 -6.61
N ILE A 333 2.75 -4.00 -5.46
CA ILE A 333 3.97 -3.63 -4.72
C ILE A 333 5.24 -4.02 -5.50
N VAL A 334 5.28 -5.23 -6.08
CA VAL A 334 6.41 -5.72 -6.89
C VAL A 334 6.65 -4.79 -8.08
N GLU A 335 5.60 -4.34 -8.78
CA GLU A 335 5.72 -3.46 -9.93
C GLU A 335 5.94 -1.99 -9.56
N TYR A 336 5.33 -1.50 -8.47
CA TYR A 336 5.52 -0.14 -7.96
C TYR A 336 6.99 0.21 -7.72
N GLN A 337 7.74 -0.72 -7.14
CA GLN A 337 9.15 -0.51 -6.86
C GLN A 337 10.02 -0.43 -8.14
N ASN A 338 9.57 -0.99 -9.27
CA ASN A 338 10.19 -0.76 -10.58
C ASN A 338 9.86 0.65 -11.11
N LEU A 339 8.59 1.07 -11.00
CA LEU A 339 8.14 2.38 -11.46
C LEU A 339 8.88 3.55 -10.78
N VAL A 340 9.12 3.48 -9.46
CA VAL A 340 9.88 4.52 -8.75
C VAL A 340 11.40 4.48 -8.98
N GLN A 341 11.92 3.42 -9.61
CA GLN A 341 13.31 3.33 -10.06
C GLN A 341 13.50 3.79 -11.52
N ALA A 342 12.40 4.06 -12.24
CA ALA A 342 12.44 4.63 -13.59
C ALA A 342 13.06 6.03 -13.59
N LYS A 343 13.60 6.42 -14.74
CA LYS A 343 14.16 7.77 -14.94
C LYS A 343 13.08 8.84 -15.07
N PHE A 344 11.92 8.44 -15.59
CA PHE A 344 10.73 9.24 -15.87
C PHE A 344 9.49 8.44 -15.48
#